data_AF-A0A397VX00-F1
#
_entry.id   AF-A0A397VX00-F1
#
_cell.length_a   1.000
_cell.length_b   1.000
_cell.length_c   1.000
_cell.angle_alpha   90.00
_cell.angle_beta   90.00
_cell.angle_gamma   90.00
#
_symmetry.space_group_name_H-M   'P 1'
#
loop_
_entity.id
_entity.type
_entity.pdbx_description
1 polymer ?
#
loop_
_entity_poly.entity_id
_entity_poly.type
_entity_poly.pdbx_seq_one_letter_code
_entity_poly.pdbx_strand_id
1 'polypeptide(L)'
;MQGETYTHIIVTSYHCSPCKNKFACKKTLTKKDKQKREKENEHTENQKNEVECTRPFPRTQEEYKNFESKVSHINWQFELTKDEFLHSQVYVQLNTCMTMKVIKELFDDSSMFIEKIKTTSLLAKLYSGKIYNHCEKHKDSRWGRGKLSEEITGLFEFEEYKNEEYEAIVEGNKMLVNGATPLEVFKHNVEKVRYSHNYDGMKKIYEDLQQEKKKETRQFWRPVTFYLFGPGGSGKTGLVQELFSDELYDKPKKQRSGSNWWNGYEGQEIVLIDEFYTKIDWGDMINILNDSCFNVEKKHSGFEPFIAKYVFLTATKPPEEAYNFNQTGVTEDDNKRDYEQFDRQLDYIIEFQGKWHDDISQ
;
A
#
# COMPACT_ATOMS: atom_id res chain seq x y z
N MET A 1 -11.59 6.02 20.02
CA MET A 1 -12.37 5.55 18.85
C MET A 1 -12.40 6.68 17.85
N GLN A 2 -11.70 6.55 16.71
CA GLN A 2 -11.80 7.54 15.64
C GLN A 2 -13.22 7.45 15.06
N GLY A 3 -13.95 8.57 15.05
CA GLY A 3 -15.29 8.63 14.46
C GLY A 3 -15.24 8.34 12.96
N GLU A 4 -16.33 7.83 12.39
CA GLU A 4 -16.42 7.57 10.96
C GLU A 4 -16.17 8.84 10.13
N THR A 5 -15.37 8.70 9.08
CA THR A 5 -15.00 9.78 8.16
C THR A 5 -15.41 9.44 6.73
N TYR A 6 -15.67 10.46 5.92
CA TYR A 6 -16.26 10.34 4.59
C TYR A 6 -15.54 11.21 3.55
N THR A 7 -15.42 10.69 2.33
CA THR A 7 -14.96 11.44 1.13
C THR A 7 -16.09 11.57 0.10
N HIS A 8 -16.97 10.57 0.03
CA HIS A 8 -18.18 10.55 -0.80
C HIS A 8 -19.37 10.18 0.07
N ILE A 9 -20.45 10.94 -0.02
CA ILE A 9 -21.65 10.73 0.79
C ILE A 9 -22.92 10.85 -0.03
N ILE A 10 -23.96 10.16 0.44
CA ILE A 10 -25.34 10.44 0.10
C ILE A 10 -25.97 11.14 1.28
N VAL A 11 -26.68 12.23 1.01
CA VAL A 11 -27.42 12.97 2.03
C VAL A 11 -28.91 12.98 1.70
N THR A 12 -29.70 12.75 2.74
CA THR A 12 -31.14 12.95 2.77
C THR A 12 -31.47 14.03 3.80
N SER A 13 -32.12 15.13 3.38
CA SER A 13 -32.62 16.18 4.28
C SER A 13 -34.11 16.45 4.03
N TYR A 14 -34.92 16.51 5.10
CA TYR A 14 -36.38 16.58 5.03
C TYR A 14 -36.90 18.01 5.19
N HIS A 15 -37.95 18.38 4.43
CA HIS A 15 -38.50 19.75 4.43
C HIS A 15 -39.96 19.81 4.89
N CYS A 16 -40.37 20.93 5.51
CA CYS A 16 -41.68 21.10 6.16
C CYS A 16 -42.87 21.38 5.19
N SER A 17 -44.11 21.15 5.64
CA SER A 17 -45.35 21.35 4.84
C SER A 17 -45.57 22.77 4.25
N PRO A 18 -45.14 23.87 4.89
CA PRO A 18 -45.13 25.19 4.24
C PRO A 18 -44.33 25.24 2.92
N CYS A 19 -43.23 24.48 2.82
CA CYS A 19 -42.49 24.29 1.57
C CYS A 19 -43.29 23.43 0.55
N LYS A 20 -44.14 22.52 1.03
CA LYS A 20 -45.13 21.77 0.22
C LYS A 20 -46.26 22.69 -0.29
N ASN A 21 -46.62 23.75 0.44
CA ASN A 21 -47.67 24.70 0.06
C ASN A 21 -47.25 25.71 -1.02
N LYS A 22 -45.94 26.00 -1.20
CA LYS A 22 -45.45 26.73 -2.38
C LYS A 22 -45.63 25.93 -3.67
N PHE A 23 -45.84 24.62 -3.57
CA PHE A 23 -45.81 23.71 -4.71
C PHE A 23 -46.88 22.63 -4.60
N ALA A 24 -48.11 23.07 -4.82
CA ALA A 24 -49.30 22.26 -4.64
C ALA A 24 -49.60 21.36 -5.85
N CYS A 25 -49.47 20.06 -5.67
CA CYS A 25 -50.25 19.10 -6.45
C CYS A 25 -51.44 18.59 -5.62
N LYS A 26 -52.64 18.93 -6.08
CA LYS A 26 -53.95 18.46 -5.57
C LYS A 26 -54.11 16.94 -5.79
N LYS A 27 -54.50 16.18 -4.76
CA LYS A 27 -55.91 15.74 -4.58
C LYS A 27 -56.18 14.85 -3.33
N THR A 28 -57.39 15.05 -2.81
CA THR A 28 -58.25 14.18 -1.96
C THR A 28 -57.72 13.65 -0.63
N LEU A 29 -58.17 14.31 0.46
CA LEU A 29 -58.19 13.74 1.80
C LEU A 29 -59.65 13.52 2.25
N THR A 30 -59.87 12.48 3.05
CA THR A 30 -61.19 12.19 3.65
C THR A 30 -61.47 13.14 4.82
N LYS A 31 -62.76 13.32 5.16
CA LYS A 31 -63.23 14.27 6.19
C LYS A 31 -62.61 14.04 7.58
N LYS A 32 -62.23 12.81 7.92
CA LYS A 32 -61.64 12.44 9.22
C LYS A 32 -60.16 12.82 9.34
N ASP A 33 -59.41 12.73 8.24
CA ASP A 33 -57.99 13.11 8.20
C ASP A 33 -57.81 14.63 8.30
N LYS A 34 -58.79 15.39 7.78
CA LYS A 34 -58.87 16.85 7.94
C LYS A 34 -58.92 17.29 9.41
N GLN A 35 -59.83 16.70 10.19
CA GLN A 35 -60.05 17.10 11.58
C GLN A 35 -58.91 16.68 12.52
N LYS A 36 -58.22 15.58 12.22
CA LYS A 36 -57.03 15.15 12.97
C LYS A 36 -55.82 16.06 12.67
N ARG A 37 -55.62 16.43 11.40
CA ARG A 37 -54.56 17.37 10.99
C ARG A 37 -54.81 18.82 11.41
N GLU A 38 -56.07 19.27 11.48
CA GLU A 38 -56.42 20.60 12.03
C GLU A 38 -55.97 20.73 13.50
N LYS A 39 -56.12 19.68 14.31
CA LYS A 39 -55.67 19.68 15.71
C LYS A 39 -54.16 19.54 15.89
N GLU A 40 -53.47 18.85 14.98
CA GLU A 40 -52.00 18.73 15.02
C GLU A 40 -51.29 19.99 14.48
N ASN A 41 -51.93 20.76 13.58
CA ASN A 41 -51.42 22.02 13.03
C ASN A 41 -51.65 23.26 13.91
N GLU A 42 -52.64 23.28 14.81
CA GLU A 42 -52.84 24.40 15.75
C GLU A 42 -51.62 24.61 16.68
N HIS A 43 -50.78 23.58 16.87
CA HIS A 43 -49.58 23.70 17.69
C HIS A 43 -48.39 24.37 16.98
N THR A 44 -48.43 24.48 15.65
CA THR A 44 -47.34 25.09 14.85
C THR A 44 -47.74 26.42 14.18
N GLU A 45 -49.03 26.76 14.09
CA GLU A 45 -49.47 28.10 13.65
C GLU A 45 -49.34 29.20 14.72
N ASN A 46 -49.21 28.83 16.00
CA ASN A 46 -49.03 29.80 17.09
C ASN A 46 -47.60 30.35 17.23
N GLN A 47 -46.67 29.97 16.34
CA GLN A 47 -45.42 30.70 16.11
C GLN A 47 -45.44 31.28 14.70
N LYS A 48 -46.29 32.29 14.52
CA LYS A 48 -46.32 33.16 13.35
C LYS A 48 -45.00 33.91 13.19
N ASN A 49 -44.52 33.85 11.95
CA ASN A 49 -43.75 34.86 11.22
C ASN A 49 -42.22 34.82 11.42
N GLU A 50 -41.51 34.66 10.29
CA GLU A 50 -40.04 34.71 10.11
C GLU A 50 -39.23 33.42 10.33
N VAL A 51 -39.79 32.23 10.07
CA VAL A 51 -38.91 31.08 9.78
C VAL A 51 -38.56 31.11 8.30
N GLU A 52 -37.49 31.84 7.97
CA GLU A 52 -36.81 31.69 6.69
C GLU A 52 -36.41 30.22 6.57
N CYS A 53 -36.94 29.52 5.54
CA CYS A 53 -36.58 28.13 5.32
C CYS A 53 -35.11 28.11 4.91
N THR A 54 -34.21 27.92 5.87
CA THR A 54 -32.79 27.71 5.62
C THR A 54 -32.65 26.49 4.74
N ARG A 55 -32.00 26.67 3.59
CA ARG A 55 -31.82 25.63 2.59
C ARG A 55 -30.36 25.26 2.60
N PRO A 56 -30.01 24.01 2.96
CA PRO A 56 -28.61 23.65 3.19
C PRO A 56 -27.77 23.56 1.91
N PHE A 57 -28.39 23.38 0.74
CA PHE A 57 -27.67 23.09 -0.52
C PHE A 57 -27.73 24.24 -1.53
N PRO A 58 -26.63 24.47 -2.28
CA PRO A 58 -26.56 25.53 -3.29
C PRO A 58 -27.48 25.25 -4.49
N ARG A 59 -27.98 26.32 -5.10
CA ARG A 59 -28.80 26.34 -6.34
C ARG A 59 -28.22 27.23 -7.42
N THR A 60 -27.23 28.05 -7.08
CA THR A 60 -26.50 28.89 -8.01
C THR A 60 -25.00 28.67 -7.84
N GLN A 61 -24.23 29.01 -8.88
CA GLN A 61 -22.77 28.94 -8.80
C GLN A 61 -22.21 29.86 -7.70
N GLU A 62 -22.87 30.99 -7.42
CA GLU A 62 -22.46 31.93 -6.38
C GLU A 62 -22.66 31.36 -4.97
N GLU A 63 -23.79 30.68 -4.72
CA GLU A 63 -24.00 29.95 -3.47
C GLU A 63 -22.99 28.81 -3.31
N TYR A 64 -22.64 28.11 -4.39
CA TYR A 64 -21.67 27.02 -4.37
C TYR A 64 -20.26 27.46 -3.95
N LYS A 65 -19.83 28.70 -4.26
CA LYS A 65 -18.52 29.23 -3.85
C LYS A 65 -18.28 29.19 -2.34
N ASN A 66 -19.34 29.22 -1.53
CA ASN A 66 -19.23 29.08 -0.07
C ASN A 66 -18.76 27.68 0.36
N PHE A 67 -18.88 26.68 -0.52
CA PHE A 67 -18.57 25.27 -0.26
C PHE A 67 -17.33 24.77 -1.00
N GLU A 68 -16.88 25.46 -2.06
CA GLU A 68 -15.80 25.04 -2.98
C GLU A 68 -14.50 24.64 -2.26
N SER A 69 -14.17 25.30 -1.15
CA SER A 69 -12.98 24.94 -0.34
C SER A 69 -13.03 23.53 0.24
N LYS A 70 -14.22 22.95 0.42
CA LYS A 70 -14.47 21.67 1.10
C LYS A 70 -15.17 20.63 0.22
N VAL A 71 -15.91 21.06 -0.79
CA VAL A 71 -16.72 20.23 -1.67
C VAL A 71 -16.18 20.38 -3.09
N SER A 72 -15.72 19.30 -3.72
CA SER A 72 -15.26 19.30 -5.12
C SER A 72 -16.39 19.11 -6.13
N HIS A 73 -17.48 18.45 -5.71
CA HIS A 73 -18.65 18.25 -6.57
C HIS A 73 -19.89 18.00 -5.71
N ILE A 74 -21.02 18.56 -6.12
CA ILE A 74 -22.31 18.30 -5.51
C ILE A 74 -23.40 18.23 -6.58
N ASN A 75 -24.24 17.21 -6.51
CA ASN A 75 -25.45 17.15 -7.32
C ASN A 75 -26.65 16.68 -6.49
N TRP A 76 -27.80 17.31 -6.72
CA TRP A 76 -28.99 17.04 -5.93
C TRP A 76 -30.28 17.48 -6.61
N GLN A 77 -31.38 16.91 -6.12
CA GLN A 77 -32.74 17.26 -6.51
C GLN A 77 -33.71 17.06 -5.35
N PHE A 78 -34.94 17.53 -5.51
CA PHE A 78 -36.03 17.20 -4.60
C PHE A 78 -36.73 15.90 -5.00
N GLU A 79 -37.02 15.07 -4.00
CA GLU A 79 -37.77 13.82 -4.13
C GLU A 79 -38.91 13.75 -3.11
N LEU A 80 -39.98 13.03 -3.46
CA LEU A 80 -41.06 12.69 -2.53
C LEU A 80 -40.83 11.28 -1.98
N THR A 81 -40.97 11.09 -0.68
CA THR A 81 -40.99 9.75 -0.08
C THR A 81 -42.28 9.01 -0.45
N LYS A 82 -42.33 7.71 -0.14
CA LYS A 82 -43.56 6.89 -0.24
C LYS A 82 -44.75 7.47 0.53
N ASP A 83 -44.47 8.28 1.57
CA ASP A 83 -45.45 8.94 2.43
C ASP A 83 -45.65 10.42 2.08
N GLU A 84 -45.21 10.84 0.89
CA GLU A 84 -45.37 12.18 0.33
C GLU A 84 -44.68 13.31 1.14
N PHE A 85 -43.61 12.98 1.85
CA PHE A 85 -42.72 13.97 2.43
C PHE A 85 -41.69 14.40 1.40
N LEU A 86 -41.49 15.71 1.27
CA LEU A 86 -40.47 16.27 0.40
C LEU A 86 -39.11 16.17 1.10
N HIS A 87 -38.14 15.59 0.42
CA HIS A 87 -36.75 15.53 0.87
C HIS A 87 -35.81 15.90 -0.27
N SER A 88 -34.61 16.34 0.08
CA SER A 88 -33.51 16.51 -0.86
C SER A 88 -32.72 15.21 -0.91
N GLN A 89 -32.50 14.69 -2.11
CA GLN A 89 -31.61 13.57 -2.37
C GLN A 89 -30.32 14.15 -2.96
N VAL A 90 -29.20 14.03 -2.23
CA VAL A 90 -27.95 14.73 -2.56
C VAL A 90 -26.81 13.74 -2.60
N TYR A 91 -25.91 13.91 -3.56
CA TYR A 91 -24.57 13.33 -3.52
C TYR A 91 -23.55 14.45 -3.39
N VAL A 92 -22.57 14.24 -2.50
CA VAL A 92 -21.48 15.19 -2.25
C VAL A 92 -20.15 14.47 -2.33
N GLN A 93 -19.22 15.05 -3.08
CA GLN A 93 -17.81 14.70 -3.12
C GLN A 93 -17.01 15.78 -2.38
N LEU A 94 -16.23 15.36 -1.39
CA LEU A 94 -15.44 16.25 -0.54
C LEU A 94 -13.99 16.30 -1.02
N ASN A 95 -13.35 17.46 -0.87
CA ASN A 95 -11.92 17.63 -1.20
C ASN A 95 -11.01 16.81 -0.28
N THR A 96 -11.46 16.57 0.95
CA THR A 96 -10.73 15.83 1.98
C THR A 96 -11.68 15.00 2.81
N CYS A 97 -11.15 13.99 3.51
CA CYS A 97 -11.94 13.16 4.42
C CYS A 97 -12.47 13.99 5.60
N MET A 98 -13.79 13.95 5.88
CA MET A 98 -14.43 14.71 6.96
C MET A 98 -15.32 13.85 7.84
N THR A 99 -15.54 14.26 9.09
CA THR A 99 -16.50 13.58 10.00
C THR A 99 -17.93 14.03 9.71
N MET A 100 -18.91 13.20 10.11
CA MET A 100 -20.34 13.56 10.01
C MET A 100 -20.66 14.91 10.67
N LYS A 101 -20.01 15.22 11.81
CA LYS A 101 -20.19 16.50 12.52
C LYS A 101 -19.76 17.68 11.66
N VAL A 102 -18.58 17.62 11.06
CA VAL A 102 -18.04 18.68 10.19
C VAL A 102 -18.91 18.87 8.95
N ILE A 103 -19.46 17.78 8.39
CA ILE A 103 -20.36 17.85 7.23
C ILE A 103 -21.69 18.55 7.60
N LYS A 104 -22.27 18.24 8.77
CA LYS A 104 -23.49 18.90 9.25
C LYS A 104 -23.27 20.39 9.53
N GLU A 105 -22.10 20.74 10.07
CA GLU A 105 -21.69 22.14 10.25
C GLU A 105 -21.45 22.86 8.91
N LEU A 106 -20.90 22.17 7.92
CA LEU A 106 -20.65 22.72 6.58
C LEU A 106 -21.94 23.18 5.88
N PHE A 107 -23.02 22.40 6.03
CA PHE A 107 -24.31 22.68 5.40
C PHE A 107 -25.32 23.35 6.35
N ASP A 108 -24.91 23.70 7.56
CA ASP A 108 -25.75 24.28 8.61
C ASP A 108 -27.06 23.49 8.84
N ASP A 109 -26.99 22.15 8.76
CA ASP A 109 -28.15 21.28 8.93
C ASP A 109 -27.79 20.05 9.77
N SER A 110 -28.08 20.17 11.07
CA SER A 110 -27.89 19.09 12.05
C SER A 110 -28.81 17.88 11.83
N SER A 111 -29.91 18.05 11.09
CA SER A 111 -30.93 17.03 10.85
C SER A 111 -30.63 16.13 9.65
N MET A 112 -29.62 16.47 8.85
CA MET A 112 -29.19 15.68 7.69
C MET A 112 -28.92 14.23 8.07
N PHE A 113 -29.51 13.32 7.29
CA PHE A 113 -29.15 11.93 7.32
C PHE A 113 -28.04 11.68 6.31
N ILE A 114 -26.86 11.33 6.80
CA ILE A 114 -25.65 11.13 5.99
C ILE A 114 -25.37 9.63 5.93
N GLU A 115 -25.39 9.07 4.73
CA GLU A 115 -25.01 7.69 4.47
C GLU A 115 -23.69 7.65 3.70
N LYS A 116 -22.85 6.67 4.06
CA LYS A 116 -21.73 6.28 3.23
C LYS A 116 -22.25 5.65 1.93
N ILE A 117 -21.62 5.96 0.80
CA ILE A 117 -21.96 5.29 -0.46
C ILE A 117 -21.74 3.78 -0.33
N LYS A 118 -22.73 3.00 -0.80
CA LYS A 118 -22.69 1.53 -0.83
C LYS A 118 -22.25 0.98 -2.20
N THR A 119 -21.95 1.89 -3.14
CA THR A 119 -21.64 1.62 -4.55
C THR A 119 -20.44 2.49 -4.97
N THR A 120 -20.10 2.51 -6.27
CA THR A 120 -19.15 3.49 -6.81
C THR A 120 -19.70 4.91 -6.71
N SER A 121 -18.80 5.89 -6.55
CA SER A 121 -19.12 7.32 -6.53
C SER A 121 -19.95 7.76 -7.75
N LEU A 122 -19.65 7.22 -8.94
CA LEU A 122 -20.41 7.49 -10.17
C LEU A 122 -21.86 6.99 -10.07
N LEU A 123 -22.07 5.76 -9.61
CA LEU A 123 -23.43 5.22 -9.46
C LEU A 123 -24.22 5.96 -8.37
N ALA A 124 -23.56 6.39 -7.30
CA ALA A 124 -24.17 7.21 -6.25
C ALA A 124 -24.59 8.60 -6.79
N LYS A 125 -23.73 9.25 -7.57
CA LYS A 125 -24.04 10.50 -8.30
C LYS A 125 -25.24 10.34 -9.24
N LEU A 126 -25.25 9.27 -10.05
CA LEU A 126 -26.36 9.01 -10.97
C LEU A 126 -27.66 8.73 -10.22
N TYR A 127 -27.57 8.08 -9.05
CA TYR A 127 -28.71 7.82 -8.20
C TYR A 127 -29.31 9.09 -7.60
N SER A 128 -28.49 10.07 -7.17
CA SER A 128 -29.02 11.36 -6.66
C SER A 128 -29.67 12.22 -7.74
N GLY A 129 -29.30 12.04 -9.01
CA GLY A 129 -29.91 12.71 -10.16
C GLY A 129 -30.97 11.90 -10.90
N LYS A 130 -31.42 10.77 -10.35
CA LYS A 130 -32.37 9.88 -11.04
C LYS A 130 -33.73 10.55 -11.21
N ILE A 131 -34.31 10.50 -12.39
CA ILE A 131 -35.67 11.00 -12.59
C ILE A 131 -36.65 9.87 -12.23
N TYR A 132 -37.39 10.00 -11.12
CA TYR A 132 -38.46 9.05 -10.78
C TYR A 132 -39.69 9.28 -11.65
N ASN A 133 -39.96 8.37 -12.57
CA ASN A 133 -41.20 8.36 -13.37
C ASN A 133 -42.35 7.54 -12.74
N HIS A 134 -42.13 6.91 -11.58
CA HIS A 134 -43.10 5.97 -11.01
C HIS A 134 -43.25 6.13 -9.49
N CYS A 135 -44.46 6.52 -9.08
CA CYS A 135 -44.94 6.38 -7.70
C CYS A 135 -45.70 5.04 -7.59
N GLU A 136 -45.34 4.18 -6.62
CA GLU A 136 -46.06 2.91 -6.38
C GLU A 136 -47.57 3.11 -6.10
N LYS A 137 -47.93 4.21 -5.44
CA LYS A 137 -49.31 4.60 -5.13
C LYS A 137 -50.04 5.25 -6.31
N HIS A 138 -49.30 5.84 -7.25
CA HIS A 138 -49.87 6.60 -8.37
C HIS A 138 -49.16 6.21 -9.68
N LYS A 139 -49.46 5.01 -10.17
CA LYS A 139 -48.81 4.41 -11.35
C LYS A 139 -49.00 5.22 -12.64
N ASP A 140 -50.09 5.99 -12.73
CA ASP A 140 -50.46 6.81 -13.90
C ASP A 140 -50.13 8.30 -13.75
N SER A 141 -49.65 8.72 -12.59
CA SER A 141 -49.24 10.11 -12.41
C SER A 141 -47.80 10.27 -12.91
N ARG A 142 -47.65 11.05 -13.98
CA ARG A 142 -46.37 11.63 -14.39
C ARG A 142 -45.91 12.68 -13.36
N TRP A 143 -45.59 12.25 -12.14
CA TRP A 143 -44.75 13.07 -11.26
C TRP A 143 -43.36 13.06 -11.89
N GLY A 144 -42.92 14.24 -12.31
CA GLY A 144 -41.75 14.40 -13.19
C GLY A 144 -41.93 15.54 -14.19
N ARG A 145 -43.17 15.87 -14.61
CA ARG A 145 -43.47 17.11 -15.38
C ARG A 145 -44.85 17.75 -15.10
N GLY A 146 -45.57 17.32 -14.06
CA GLY A 146 -47.01 17.60 -13.97
C GLY A 146 -47.49 18.84 -13.21
N LYS A 147 -46.90 19.21 -12.05
CA LYS A 147 -47.43 20.28 -11.17
C LYS A 147 -46.41 20.93 -10.21
N LEU A 148 -45.12 20.72 -10.46
CA LEU A 148 -44.02 21.29 -9.70
C LEU A 148 -43.21 22.11 -10.72
N SER A 149 -42.91 23.38 -10.45
CA SER A 149 -42.17 24.22 -11.41
C SER A 149 -40.76 23.68 -11.62
N GLU A 150 -40.16 23.97 -12.77
CA GLU A 150 -38.75 23.62 -13.06
C GLU A 150 -37.79 24.15 -11.98
N GLU A 151 -38.18 25.21 -11.26
CA GLU A 151 -37.48 25.78 -10.10
C GLU A 151 -37.38 24.83 -8.88
N ILE A 152 -38.06 23.68 -8.90
CA ILE A 152 -38.03 22.64 -7.86
C ILE A 152 -37.50 21.32 -8.38
N THR A 153 -37.82 20.97 -9.62
CA THR A 153 -37.55 19.62 -10.16
C THR A 153 -36.31 19.57 -11.05
N GLY A 154 -35.60 20.68 -11.20
CA GLY A 154 -34.30 20.70 -11.88
C GLY A 154 -33.23 20.00 -11.04
N LEU A 155 -32.39 19.20 -11.71
CA LEU A 155 -31.14 18.72 -11.14
C LEU A 155 -30.21 19.93 -10.94
N PHE A 156 -29.80 20.16 -9.70
CA PHE A 156 -28.74 21.12 -9.39
C PHE A 156 -27.42 20.35 -9.37
N GLU A 157 -26.47 20.79 -10.19
CA GLU A 157 -25.14 20.16 -10.31
C GLU A 157 -24.09 21.27 -10.40
N PHE A 158 -23.09 21.21 -9.52
CA PHE A 158 -22.02 22.19 -9.44
C PHE A 158 -20.66 21.50 -9.50
N GLU A 159 -19.77 22.11 -10.28
CA GLU A 159 -18.46 21.59 -10.68
C GLU A 159 -18.48 20.31 -11.50
N GLU A 160 -17.40 20.09 -12.24
CA GLU A 160 -17.21 18.85 -13.00
C GLU A 160 -16.92 17.69 -12.06
N TYR A 161 -17.73 16.62 -12.16
CA TYR A 161 -17.51 15.40 -11.41
C TYR A 161 -16.21 14.71 -11.84
N LYS A 162 -15.26 14.56 -10.90
CA LYS A 162 -14.01 13.85 -11.13
C LYS A 162 -14.03 12.48 -10.44
N ASN A 163 -13.97 11.42 -11.23
CA ASN A 163 -13.79 10.07 -10.71
C ASN A 163 -12.28 9.78 -10.59
N GLU A 164 -11.65 10.26 -9.53
CA GLU A 164 -10.19 10.17 -9.33
C GLU A 164 -9.66 8.74 -9.43
N GLU A 165 -10.39 7.75 -8.90
CA GLU A 165 -10.02 6.33 -9.03
C GLU A 165 -10.02 5.87 -10.49
N TYR A 166 -11.04 6.25 -11.27
CA TYR A 166 -11.12 5.90 -12.69
C TYR A 166 -10.05 6.61 -13.53
N GLU A 167 -9.84 7.90 -13.29
CA GLU A 167 -8.81 8.67 -14.00
C GLU A 167 -7.41 8.11 -13.72
N ALA A 168 -7.11 7.75 -12.47
CA ALA A 168 -5.84 7.12 -12.10
C ALA A 168 -5.66 5.74 -12.77
N ILE A 169 -6.74 4.95 -12.91
CA ILE A 169 -6.71 3.68 -13.66
C ILE A 169 -6.43 3.95 -15.15
N VAL A 170 -7.10 4.93 -15.75
CA VAL A 170 -6.90 5.30 -17.16
C VAL A 170 -5.47 5.80 -17.40
N GLU A 171 -4.95 6.63 -16.51
CA GLU A 171 -3.57 7.12 -16.53
C GLU A 171 -2.57 5.95 -16.40
N GLY A 172 -2.79 5.06 -15.43
CA GLY A 172 -1.98 3.86 -15.26
C GLY A 172 -1.98 2.94 -16.50
N ASN A 173 -3.14 2.78 -17.16
CA ASN A 173 -3.21 2.03 -18.42
C ASN A 173 -2.41 2.70 -19.54
N LYS A 174 -2.44 4.03 -19.66
CA LYS A 174 -1.61 4.77 -20.62
C LYS A 174 -0.12 4.57 -20.33
N MET A 175 0.29 4.60 -19.06
CA MET A 175 1.67 4.32 -18.67
C MET A 175 2.11 2.93 -19.12
N LEU A 176 1.29 1.89 -18.88
CA LEU A 176 1.58 0.53 -19.34
C LEU A 176 1.71 0.45 -20.87
N VAL A 177 0.80 1.10 -21.61
CA VAL A 177 0.87 1.17 -23.08
C VAL A 177 2.17 1.84 -23.55
N ASN A 178 2.65 2.83 -22.80
CA ASN A 178 3.90 3.54 -23.07
C ASN A 178 5.14 2.81 -22.54
N GLY A 179 5.00 1.56 -22.09
CA GLY A 179 6.12 0.70 -21.67
C GLY A 179 6.50 0.80 -20.20
N ALA A 180 5.74 1.52 -19.38
CA ALA A 180 5.95 1.52 -17.93
C ALA A 180 5.71 0.11 -17.36
N THR A 181 6.48 -0.21 -16.33
CA THR A 181 6.33 -1.44 -15.56
C THR A 181 5.11 -1.36 -14.62
N PRO A 182 4.54 -2.51 -14.21
CA PRO A 182 3.50 -2.54 -13.18
C PRO A 182 3.91 -1.82 -11.89
N LEU A 183 5.20 -1.89 -11.52
CA LEU A 183 5.73 -1.23 -10.33
C LEU A 183 5.72 0.30 -10.43
N GLU A 184 6.12 0.86 -11.57
CA GLU A 184 6.07 2.31 -11.80
C GLU A 184 4.63 2.84 -11.73
N VAL A 185 3.69 2.10 -12.34
CA VAL A 185 2.26 2.44 -12.28
C VAL A 185 1.72 2.35 -10.86
N PHE A 186 2.15 1.36 -10.09
CA PHE A 186 1.81 1.22 -8.67
C PHE A 186 2.30 2.42 -7.86
N LYS A 187 3.59 2.76 -7.97
CA LYS A 187 4.19 3.90 -7.24
C LYS A 187 3.49 5.22 -7.57
N HIS A 188 3.12 5.45 -8.83
CA HIS A 188 2.42 6.67 -9.28
C HIS A 188 1.01 6.83 -8.69
N ASN A 189 0.34 5.73 -8.39
CA ASN A 189 -1.07 5.71 -8.03
C ASN A 189 -1.34 5.21 -6.61
N VAL A 190 -0.30 4.92 -5.81
CA VAL A 190 -0.42 4.30 -4.48
C VAL A 190 -1.35 5.07 -3.52
N GLU A 191 -1.41 6.40 -3.65
CA GLU A 191 -2.29 7.27 -2.85
C GLU A 191 -3.67 7.49 -3.50
N LYS A 192 -3.80 7.25 -4.82
CA LYS A 192 -4.99 7.55 -5.63
C LYS A 192 -5.92 6.37 -5.80
N VAL A 193 -5.38 5.15 -5.83
CA VAL A 193 -6.12 3.91 -6.08
C VAL A 193 -5.87 2.93 -4.95
N ARG A 194 -6.95 2.44 -4.34
CA ARG A 194 -6.84 1.25 -3.48
C ARG A 194 -6.59 0.04 -4.36
N TYR A 195 -5.33 -0.38 -4.44
CA TYR A 195 -4.98 -1.64 -5.06
C TYR A 195 -5.72 -2.78 -4.38
N SER A 196 -6.39 -3.61 -5.18
CA SER A 196 -7.27 -4.68 -4.67
C SER A 196 -6.47 -5.70 -3.87
N HIS A 197 -7.15 -6.45 -3.01
CA HIS A 197 -6.58 -7.50 -2.15
C HIS A 197 -6.09 -8.74 -2.94
N ASN A 198 -5.85 -8.61 -4.25
CA ASN A 198 -5.36 -9.71 -5.06
C ASN A 198 -3.89 -10.01 -4.69
N TYR A 199 -3.72 -11.09 -3.95
CA TYR A 199 -2.43 -11.57 -3.45
C TYR A 199 -1.39 -11.71 -4.57
N ASP A 200 -1.78 -12.20 -5.74
CA ASP A 200 -0.86 -12.44 -6.86
C ASP A 200 -0.30 -11.13 -7.45
N GLY A 201 -1.14 -10.09 -7.51
CA GLY A 201 -0.71 -8.75 -7.95
C GLY A 201 0.26 -8.11 -6.96
N MET A 202 -0.04 -8.22 -5.66
CA MET A 202 0.81 -7.71 -4.59
C MET A 202 2.14 -8.46 -4.50
N LYS A 203 2.13 -9.79 -4.72
CA LYS A 203 3.33 -10.61 -4.76
C LYS A 203 4.27 -10.18 -5.90
N LYS A 204 3.74 -9.92 -7.09
CA LYS A 204 4.55 -9.46 -8.23
C LYS A 204 5.18 -8.09 -7.95
N ILE A 205 4.41 -7.14 -7.41
CA ILE A 205 4.92 -5.81 -7.01
C ILE A 205 6.02 -5.95 -5.96
N TYR A 206 5.84 -6.83 -4.97
CA TYR A 206 6.85 -7.12 -3.96
C TYR A 206 8.13 -7.70 -4.58
N GLU A 207 8.02 -8.69 -5.45
CA GLU A 207 9.17 -9.28 -6.15
C GLU A 207 9.92 -8.25 -6.99
N ASP A 208 9.21 -7.39 -7.72
CA ASP A 208 9.80 -6.30 -8.51
C ASP A 208 10.55 -5.30 -7.61
N LEU A 209 10.00 -4.95 -6.44
CA LEU A 209 10.67 -4.10 -5.44
C LEU A 209 11.95 -4.75 -4.89
N GLN A 210 11.94 -6.06 -4.63
CA GLN A 210 13.14 -6.77 -4.18
C GLN A 210 14.21 -6.79 -5.28
N GLN A 211 13.82 -6.92 -6.54
CA GLN A 211 14.77 -6.87 -7.66
C GLN A 211 15.40 -5.49 -7.85
N GLU A 212 14.64 -4.40 -7.68
CA GLU A 212 15.20 -3.03 -7.71
C GLU A 212 16.26 -2.85 -6.61
N LYS A 213 15.95 -3.26 -5.37
CA LYS A 213 16.92 -3.22 -4.25
C LYS A 213 18.20 -4.01 -4.58
N LYS A 214 18.07 -5.18 -5.20
CA LYS A 214 19.22 -5.99 -5.65
C LYS A 214 20.01 -5.38 -6.80
N LYS A 215 19.41 -4.52 -7.64
CA LYS A 215 20.13 -3.79 -8.69
C LYS A 215 20.98 -2.66 -8.09
N GLU A 216 20.49 -2.00 -7.05
CA GLU A 216 21.22 -0.92 -6.35
C GLU A 216 22.44 -1.44 -5.58
N THR A 217 22.41 -2.67 -5.07
CA THR A 217 23.54 -3.30 -4.36
C THR A 217 24.62 -3.88 -5.26
N ARG A 218 24.59 -3.63 -6.58
CA ARG A 218 25.65 -4.05 -7.53
C ARG A 218 26.93 -3.21 -7.45
N GLN A 219 27.30 -2.75 -6.26
CA GLN A 219 28.61 -2.15 -6.04
C GLN A 219 29.55 -3.26 -5.58
N PHE A 220 30.53 -3.58 -6.42
CA PHE A 220 31.45 -4.68 -6.21
C PHE A 220 32.76 -4.15 -5.62
N TRP A 221 33.20 -4.74 -4.52
CA TRP A 221 34.47 -4.45 -3.87
C TRP A 221 35.18 -5.77 -3.58
N ARG A 222 36.52 -5.75 -3.60
CA ARG A 222 37.30 -6.85 -3.03
C ARG A 222 37.06 -6.89 -1.52
N PRO A 223 36.68 -8.03 -0.93
CA PRO A 223 36.54 -8.14 0.52
C PRO A 223 37.90 -7.99 1.20
N VAL A 224 37.88 -7.42 2.41
CA VAL A 224 39.01 -7.48 3.33
C VAL A 224 39.04 -8.88 3.94
N THR A 225 40.13 -9.60 3.72
CA THR A 225 40.23 -11.02 4.06
C THR A 225 41.16 -11.26 5.25
N PHE A 226 40.66 -12.01 6.24
CA PHE A 226 41.40 -12.42 7.43
C PHE A 226 41.61 -13.93 7.42
N TYR A 227 42.87 -14.36 7.44
CA TYR A 227 43.26 -15.76 7.58
C TYR A 227 43.70 -16.03 9.02
N LEU A 228 42.83 -16.69 9.78
CA LEU A 228 43.08 -17.04 11.18
C LEU A 228 43.56 -18.50 11.23
N PHE A 229 44.76 -18.74 11.74
CA PHE A 229 45.29 -20.11 11.83
C PHE A 229 45.94 -20.44 13.15
N GLY A 230 46.04 -21.73 13.47
CA GLY A 230 46.65 -22.22 14.71
C GLY A 230 45.97 -23.50 15.22
N PRO A 231 46.42 -24.06 16.35
CA PRO A 231 45.91 -25.32 16.88
C PRO A 231 44.39 -25.36 17.06
N GLY A 232 43.79 -26.55 16.96
CA GLY A 232 42.38 -26.74 17.33
C GLY A 232 42.14 -26.29 18.78
N GLY A 233 41.02 -25.61 19.02
CA GLY A 233 40.70 -25.06 20.34
C GLY A 233 41.48 -23.80 20.72
N SER A 234 42.14 -23.12 19.78
CA SER A 234 42.83 -21.84 20.04
C SER A 234 41.89 -20.61 20.01
N GLY A 235 40.60 -20.78 19.67
CA GLY A 235 39.60 -19.70 19.74
C GLY A 235 39.33 -18.92 18.46
N LYS A 236 39.89 -19.34 17.31
CA LYS A 236 39.69 -18.66 16.01
C LYS A 236 38.22 -18.42 15.67
N THR A 237 37.44 -19.50 15.66
CA THR A 237 36.01 -19.49 15.32
C THR A 237 35.20 -18.78 16.39
N GLY A 238 35.50 -19.06 17.66
CA GLY A 238 34.85 -18.44 18.81
C GLY A 238 34.99 -16.93 18.82
N LEU A 239 36.19 -16.40 18.57
CA LEU A 239 36.43 -14.96 18.50
C LEU A 239 35.58 -14.28 17.42
N VAL A 240 35.52 -14.84 16.21
CA VAL A 240 34.74 -14.25 15.10
C VAL A 240 33.24 -14.29 15.42
N GLN A 241 32.76 -15.40 15.98
CA GLN A 241 31.37 -15.54 16.39
C GLN A 241 31.01 -14.56 17.52
N GLU A 242 31.89 -14.36 18.49
CA GLU A 242 31.68 -13.41 19.59
C GLU A 242 31.67 -11.96 19.09
N LEU A 243 32.60 -11.58 18.20
CA LEU A 243 32.71 -10.22 17.68
C LEU A 243 31.52 -9.80 16.80
N PHE A 244 30.97 -10.72 16.01
CA PHE A 244 29.99 -10.37 14.97
C PHE A 244 28.60 -10.98 15.17
N SER A 245 28.46 -11.98 16.06
CA SER A 245 27.18 -12.60 16.49
C SER A 245 26.11 -12.67 15.38
N ASP A 246 25.09 -11.81 15.44
CA ASP A 246 23.91 -11.84 14.57
C ASP A 246 24.16 -11.32 13.14
N GLU A 247 25.23 -10.55 12.94
CA GLU A 247 25.61 -10.00 11.62
C GLU A 247 26.41 -10.99 10.79
N LEU A 248 26.93 -12.04 11.43
CA LEU A 248 27.81 -13.02 10.82
C LEU A 248 27.03 -14.07 10.04
N TYR A 249 27.39 -14.24 8.77
CA TYR A 249 27.03 -15.43 8.04
C TYR A 249 28.11 -16.51 8.18
N ASP A 250 27.81 -17.59 8.91
CA ASP A 250 28.65 -18.79 8.98
C ASP A 250 28.30 -19.76 7.85
N LYS A 251 29.26 -19.96 6.93
CA LYS A 251 29.08 -20.86 5.79
C LYS A 251 28.87 -22.30 6.28
N PRO A 252 27.77 -22.98 5.94
CA PRO A 252 27.61 -24.40 6.28
C PRO A 252 28.59 -25.32 5.52
N LYS A 253 28.87 -26.49 6.10
CA LYS A 253 29.65 -27.57 5.48
C LYS A 253 29.02 -28.04 4.17
N LYS A 254 29.84 -28.53 3.23
CA LYS A 254 29.36 -29.13 1.97
C LYS A 254 28.39 -30.27 2.28
N GLN A 255 27.30 -30.36 1.51
CA GLN A 255 26.38 -31.48 1.68
C GLN A 255 27.00 -32.77 1.14
N ARG A 256 26.52 -33.93 1.63
CA ARG A 256 26.99 -35.25 1.15
C ARG A 256 26.81 -35.46 -0.35
N SER A 257 25.91 -34.71 -0.99
CA SER A 257 25.68 -34.70 -2.44
C SER A 257 26.78 -33.99 -3.25
N GLY A 258 27.81 -33.42 -2.61
CA GLY A 258 28.85 -32.62 -3.27
C GLY A 258 28.49 -31.14 -3.45
N SER A 259 27.24 -30.80 -3.20
CA SER A 259 26.65 -29.47 -3.28
C SER A 259 27.23 -28.45 -2.29
N ASN A 260 27.71 -27.30 -2.80
CA ASN A 260 28.30 -26.21 -2.01
C ASN A 260 27.32 -25.05 -1.73
N TRP A 261 26.26 -25.31 -0.97
CA TRP A 261 25.16 -24.35 -0.84
C TRP A 261 25.46 -23.20 0.13
N TRP A 262 24.96 -22.03 -0.22
CA TRP A 262 25.01 -20.79 0.57
C TRP A 262 23.63 -20.48 1.18
N ASN A 263 23.05 -21.48 1.84
CA ASN A 263 21.71 -21.36 2.41
C ASN A 263 21.69 -20.35 3.56
N GLY A 264 20.77 -19.39 3.51
CA GLY A 264 20.68 -18.30 4.48
C GLY A 264 21.54 -17.09 4.13
N TYR A 265 22.36 -17.16 3.06
CA TYR A 265 23.05 -15.98 2.57
C TYR A 265 22.07 -15.06 1.81
N GLU A 266 21.87 -13.87 2.36
CA GLU A 266 20.98 -12.83 1.86
C GLU A 266 21.75 -11.51 1.63
N GLY A 267 23.07 -11.61 1.44
CA GLY A 267 23.94 -10.44 1.23
C GLY A 267 24.57 -9.90 2.51
N GLN A 268 24.77 -10.74 3.52
CA GLN A 268 25.49 -10.37 4.74
C GLN A 268 26.89 -9.85 4.39
N GLU A 269 27.30 -8.77 5.07
CA GLU A 269 28.58 -8.11 4.84
C GLU A 269 29.76 -8.85 5.49
N ILE A 270 29.48 -9.68 6.48
CA ILE A 270 30.49 -10.40 7.28
C ILE A 270 30.29 -11.89 7.10
N VAL A 271 31.31 -12.58 6.59
CA VAL A 271 31.25 -14.00 6.26
C VAL A 271 32.36 -14.75 6.99
N LEU A 272 32.00 -15.81 7.71
CA LEU A 272 32.93 -16.78 8.28
C LEU A 272 32.88 -18.08 7.47
N ILE A 273 34.06 -18.53 7.04
CA ILE A 273 34.25 -19.82 6.41
C ILE A 273 35.13 -20.66 7.33
N ASP A 274 34.49 -21.24 8.34
CA ASP A 274 35.20 -22.06 9.34
C ASP A 274 35.73 -23.37 8.74
N GLU A 275 36.97 -23.73 9.03
CA GLU A 275 37.69 -24.88 8.43
C GLU A 275 37.54 -24.89 6.89
N PHE A 276 37.88 -23.76 6.24
CA PHE A 276 37.42 -23.46 4.89
C PHE A 276 37.73 -24.52 3.83
N TYR A 277 38.84 -25.24 3.97
CA TYR A 277 39.25 -26.32 3.07
C TYR A 277 38.24 -27.50 3.03
N THR A 278 37.39 -27.63 4.05
CA THR A 278 36.29 -28.61 4.07
C THR A 278 34.99 -28.08 3.46
N LYS A 279 34.87 -26.76 3.31
CA LYS A 279 33.61 -26.07 2.97
C LYS A 279 33.58 -25.55 1.54
N ILE A 280 34.71 -25.12 0.99
CA ILE A 280 34.79 -24.43 -0.30
C ILE A 280 35.95 -25.01 -1.11
N ASP A 281 35.74 -25.26 -2.41
CA ASP A 281 36.82 -25.68 -3.29
C ASP A 281 37.69 -24.49 -3.74
N TRP A 282 38.81 -24.81 -4.40
CA TRP A 282 39.77 -23.81 -4.83
C TRP A 282 39.17 -22.77 -5.79
N GLY A 283 38.34 -23.20 -6.75
CA GLY A 283 37.76 -22.30 -7.76
C GLY A 283 36.82 -21.29 -7.11
N ASP A 284 35.91 -21.76 -6.26
CA ASP A 284 35.01 -20.88 -5.51
C ASP A 284 35.79 -19.95 -4.57
N MET A 285 36.83 -20.44 -3.89
CA MET A 285 37.63 -19.65 -2.97
C MET A 285 38.27 -18.44 -3.67
N ILE A 286 38.94 -18.68 -4.80
CA ILE A 286 39.58 -17.61 -5.56
C ILE A 286 38.58 -16.58 -6.04
N ASN A 287 37.36 -16.99 -6.42
CA ASN A 287 36.32 -16.05 -6.86
C ASN A 287 35.75 -15.22 -5.70
N ILE A 288 35.58 -15.82 -4.52
CA ILE A 288 35.05 -15.19 -3.31
C ILE A 288 35.98 -14.12 -2.77
N LEU A 289 37.30 -14.35 -2.82
CA LEU A 289 38.30 -13.43 -2.29
C LEU A 289 38.74 -12.35 -3.30
N ASN A 290 38.23 -12.41 -4.53
CA ASN A 290 38.59 -11.47 -5.58
C ASN A 290 37.56 -10.35 -5.74
N ASP A 291 37.85 -9.36 -6.59
CA ASP A 291 36.94 -8.28 -6.96
C ASP A 291 35.93 -8.65 -8.06
N SER A 292 35.92 -9.91 -8.51
CA SER A 292 35.07 -10.37 -9.60
C SER A 292 33.64 -10.64 -9.14
N CYS A 293 32.67 -10.34 -10.02
CA CYS A 293 31.26 -10.66 -9.80
C CYS A 293 31.05 -12.17 -9.70
N PHE A 294 31.02 -12.69 -8.48
CA PHE A 294 30.76 -14.09 -8.18
C PHE A 294 29.36 -14.23 -7.57
N ASN A 295 28.53 -15.10 -8.15
CA ASN A 295 27.25 -15.44 -7.55
C ASN A 295 27.35 -16.79 -6.86
N VAL A 296 26.87 -16.86 -5.63
CA VAL A 296 26.81 -18.08 -4.83
C VAL A 296 25.48 -18.80 -5.03
N GLU A 297 25.53 -20.13 -5.04
CA GLU A 297 24.35 -20.97 -5.26
C GLU A 297 23.55 -21.16 -3.97
N LYS A 298 22.24 -20.87 -4.05
CA LYS A 298 21.28 -21.05 -2.97
C LYS A 298 20.30 -22.18 -3.29
N LYS A 299 20.12 -23.09 -2.34
CA LYS A 299 19.19 -24.21 -2.49
C LYS A 299 17.78 -23.67 -2.75
N HIS A 300 17.17 -24.08 -3.85
CA HIS A 300 15.82 -23.69 -4.30
C HIS A 300 15.62 -22.21 -4.66
N SER A 301 16.62 -21.34 -4.53
CA SER A 301 16.49 -19.89 -4.74
C SER A 301 17.39 -19.34 -5.86
N GLY A 302 18.06 -20.21 -6.61
CA GLY A 302 18.96 -19.81 -7.71
C GLY A 302 20.28 -19.27 -7.18
N PHE A 303 20.73 -18.14 -7.73
CA PHE A 303 22.02 -17.53 -7.44
C PHE A 303 21.85 -16.19 -6.71
N GLU A 304 22.72 -15.91 -5.73
CA GLU A 304 22.81 -14.60 -5.05
C GLU A 304 24.19 -13.99 -5.28
N PRO A 305 24.30 -12.68 -5.57
CA PRO A 305 25.60 -12.02 -5.62
C PRO A 305 26.30 -12.11 -4.26
N PHE A 306 27.58 -12.49 -4.29
CA PHE A 306 28.44 -12.45 -3.11
C PHE A 306 28.95 -11.02 -2.91
N ILE A 307 28.53 -10.37 -1.82
CA ILE A 307 28.80 -8.95 -1.54
C ILE A 307 29.46 -8.74 -0.17
N ALA A 308 30.12 -9.76 0.37
CA ALA A 308 30.78 -9.62 1.66
C ALA A 308 31.85 -8.52 1.63
N LYS A 309 31.92 -7.70 2.68
CA LYS A 309 33.01 -6.74 2.92
C LYS A 309 34.16 -7.36 3.69
N TYR A 310 33.84 -8.29 4.59
CA TYR A 310 34.79 -8.94 5.47
C TYR A 310 34.65 -10.45 5.38
N VAL A 311 35.74 -11.13 5.06
CA VAL A 311 35.78 -12.60 4.96
C VAL A 311 36.79 -13.14 5.96
N PHE A 312 36.30 -13.96 6.90
CA PHE A 312 37.11 -14.66 7.89
C PHE A 312 37.29 -16.12 7.48
N LEU A 313 38.52 -16.53 7.27
CA LEU A 313 38.92 -17.90 6.98
C LEU A 313 39.57 -18.48 8.24
N THR A 314 39.15 -19.66 8.69
CA THR A 314 39.84 -20.37 9.78
C THR A 314 40.53 -21.63 9.28
N ALA A 315 41.73 -21.89 9.78
CA ALA A 315 42.48 -23.11 9.49
C ALA A 315 43.29 -23.58 10.70
N THR A 316 43.72 -24.85 10.64
CA THR A 316 44.68 -25.41 11.60
C THR A 316 46.13 -25.18 11.20
N LYS A 317 46.35 -24.89 9.92
CA LYS A 317 47.65 -24.79 9.27
C LYS A 317 47.87 -23.39 8.70
N PRO A 318 49.12 -22.98 8.49
CA PRO A 318 49.42 -21.70 7.86
C PRO A 318 49.00 -21.70 6.36
N PRO A 319 48.84 -20.52 5.73
CA PRO A 319 48.37 -20.37 4.36
C PRO A 319 49.13 -21.24 3.35
N GLU A 320 50.44 -21.39 3.48
CA GLU A 320 51.34 -22.16 2.59
C GLU A 320 50.99 -23.65 2.54
N GLU A 321 50.28 -24.15 3.55
CA GLU A 321 49.88 -25.56 3.65
C GLU A 321 48.37 -25.78 3.41
N ALA A 322 47.61 -24.71 3.14
CA ALA A 322 46.15 -24.77 3.09
C ALA A 322 45.58 -25.73 2.02
N TYR A 323 46.16 -25.71 0.81
CA TYR A 323 45.63 -26.43 -0.35
C TYR A 323 46.60 -27.43 -0.98
N ASN A 324 47.64 -27.87 -0.24
CA ASN A 324 48.69 -28.74 -0.75
C ASN A 324 49.31 -28.23 -2.07
N PHE A 325 49.71 -26.95 -2.11
CA PHE A 325 50.24 -26.28 -3.31
C PHE A 325 51.44 -27.01 -3.96
N ASN A 326 52.11 -27.88 -3.21
CA ASN A 326 53.31 -28.62 -3.64
C ASN A 326 53.02 -30.03 -4.21
N GLN A 327 51.77 -30.49 -4.26
CA GLN A 327 51.44 -31.82 -4.83
C GLN A 327 51.21 -31.70 -6.35
N THR A 328 52.24 -32.00 -7.13
CA THR A 328 52.16 -32.15 -8.59
C THR A 328 51.97 -33.61 -8.99
N GLY A 329 50.88 -33.92 -9.71
CA GLY A 329 50.78 -35.07 -10.62
C GLY A 329 50.12 -36.34 -10.07
N VAL A 330 48.79 -36.43 -10.17
CA VAL A 330 48.11 -37.74 -10.22
C VAL A 330 47.17 -37.89 -11.42
N THR A 331 46.64 -36.79 -12.01
CA THR A 331 45.86 -36.86 -13.26
C THR A 331 45.99 -35.61 -14.14
N GLU A 332 45.77 -35.76 -15.46
CA GLU A 332 45.92 -34.73 -16.50
C GLU A 332 44.99 -33.49 -16.34
N ASP A 333 44.04 -33.52 -15.40
CA ASP A 333 43.09 -32.43 -15.09
C ASP A 333 43.42 -31.65 -13.79
N ASP A 334 44.57 -31.90 -13.15
CA ASP A 334 44.95 -31.21 -11.91
C ASP A 334 45.31 -29.73 -12.19
N ASN A 335 44.30 -28.86 -12.16
CA ASN A 335 44.46 -27.41 -12.09
C ASN A 335 45.48 -27.07 -11.00
N LYS A 336 46.67 -26.63 -11.42
CA LYS A 336 47.76 -26.25 -10.52
C LYS A 336 47.27 -25.12 -9.61
N ARG A 337 47.06 -25.44 -8.32
CA ARG A 337 46.73 -24.43 -7.31
C ARG A 337 47.97 -23.58 -7.06
N ASP A 338 47.82 -22.28 -7.07
CA ASP A 338 48.93 -21.34 -6.96
C ASP A 338 48.89 -20.62 -5.61
N TYR A 339 49.93 -20.80 -4.80
CA TYR A 339 50.04 -20.14 -3.50
C TYR A 339 50.09 -18.61 -3.66
N GLU A 340 50.81 -18.09 -4.66
CA GLU A 340 50.93 -16.64 -4.87
C GLU A 340 49.58 -16.00 -5.20
N GLN A 341 48.70 -16.75 -5.88
CA GLN A 341 47.33 -16.31 -6.17
C GLN A 341 46.47 -16.23 -4.90
N PHE A 342 46.66 -17.17 -3.97
CA PHE A 342 45.94 -17.16 -2.69
C PHE A 342 46.48 -16.07 -1.76
N ASP A 343 47.80 -16.02 -1.60
CA ASP A 343 48.51 -15.12 -0.68
C ASP A 343 48.18 -13.65 -0.96
N ARG A 344 48.20 -13.23 -2.23
CA ARG A 344 47.86 -11.84 -2.62
C ARG A 344 46.40 -11.44 -2.31
N GLN A 345 45.53 -12.41 -2.02
CA GLN A 345 44.13 -12.16 -1.67
C GLN A 345 43.91 -12.09 -0.15
N LEU A 346 44.89 -12.51 0.66
CA LEU A 346 44.84 -12.43 2.12
C LEU A 346 45.39 -11.07 2.57
N ASP A 347 44.57 -10.25 3.24
CA ASP A 347 45.02 -8.94 3.73
C ASP A 347 45.66 -9.05 5.13
N TYR A 348 45.12 -9.95 5.97
CA TYR A 348 45.62 -10.17 7.32
C TYR A 348 45.78 -11.66 7.59
N ILE A 349 47.00 -12.07 7.94
CA ILE A 349 47.34 -13.42 8.36
C ILE A 349 47.62 -13.38 9.86
N ILE A 350 46.82 -14.08 10.66
CA ILE A 350 46.85 -14.00 12.12
C ILE A 350 47.03 -15.40 12.70
N GLU A 351 48.15 -15.60 13.40
CA GLU A 351 48.43 -16.83 14.13
C GLU A 351 47.83 -16.78 15.53
N PHE A 352 47.08 -17.83 15.89
CA PHE A 352 46.50 -18.05 17.20
C PHE A 352 47.33 -19.09 17.94
N GLN A 353 47.77 -18.72 19.14
CA GLN A 353 48.49 -19.60 20.04
C GLN A 353 47.73 -19.77 21.36
N GLY A 354 47.89 -20.93 22.01
CA GLY A 354 47.24 -21.23 23.29
C GLY A 354 45.92 -21.97 23.19
N LYS A 355 45.15 -21.95 24.28
CA LYS A 355 43.83 -22.58 24.41
C LYS A 355 42.79 -21.51 24.70
N TRP A 356 41.68 -21.59 23.98
CA TRP A 356 40.49 -20.79 24.24
C TRP A 356 39.72 -21.41 25.40
N HIS A 357 39.35 -20.57 26.34
CA HIS A 357 38.51 -20.92 27.47
C HIS A 357 37.21 -20.15 27.33
N ASP A 358 36.09 -20.85 27.13
CA ASP A 358 34.76 -20.24 27.06
C ASP A 358 34.36 -19.57 28.40
N ASP A 359 35.07 -19.92 29.48
CA ASP A 359 34.90 -19.38 30.84
C ASP A 359 35.72 -18.11 31.11
N ILE A 360 35.80 -17.18 30.13
CA ILE A 360 36.03 -15.77 30.50
C ILE A 360 34.66 -15.21 30.87
N SER A 361 34.11 -15.70 31.99
CA SER A 361 32.98 -15.09 32.63
C SER A 361 33.35 -13.64 32.97
N GLN A 362 32.61 -12.71 32.36
CA GLN A 362 32.61 -11.29 32.76
C GLN A 362 32.24 -11.13 34.23
#